data_AF-A0AAU8RA31-F1
#
_entry.id   AF-A0AAU8RA31-F1
#
_cell.length_a   1.000
_cell.length_b   1.000
_cell.length_c   1.000
_cell.angle_alpha   90.00
_cell.angle_beta   90.00
_cell.angle_gamma   90.00
#
_symmetry.space_group_name_H-M   'P 1'
#
loop_
_entity.id
_entity.type
_entity.pdbx_description
1 polymer ?
#
loop_
_entity_poly.entity_id
_entity_poly.type
_entity_poly.pdbx_seq_one_letter_code
_entity_poly.pdbx_strand_id
1 'polypeptide(L)'
;MKNNKYIINTVVVVLLSMFLINCADDDNAEVFDESPAERTNAQKQELRTALQSSDTGWKAVYFTSPGELGGFTFFFNFLDDETVEMTSDFDDDFTVTKSKYDVVLGSTIKLSFTTKNDIHKLSDSANPPDSGLIGRGYLGDFEFLYYGIDEATGDLIFRTNRTQEEVRFTKATTNEVQNIIDSKAIALELTDSEKSVYQNVIVTIDGVTEVFDFSLNVNRRFIDISNDSDSYSFGIAYNEAGFTVSPALEIKGQEISEFTYNVEADKFIADLGSGNTAEIAFLNAPSNPTDDNLVVVQPDNAYGYIDDFLFDATSSSSNFRALRDSVNEGLSPLELSISRIQLFFTIEGDETFNVIQYRLLSAVDGSTVILNHFVTFENVDGKLILIDDGWSDASLAPFVEAIDNVLTNSEGLYIKQENFTVRFPNTVFTFTSAADPSFRMTTYAFQ
;
A
#
# COMPACT_ATOMS: atom_id res chain seq x y z
N MET A 1 44.49 -80.60 -3.69
CA MET A 1 43.53 -79.97 -4.63
C MET A 1 42.47 -80.99 -5.05
N LYS A 2 41.36 -81.06 -4.32
CA LYS A 2 40.08 -81.69 -4.71
C LYS A 2 39.15 -81.41 -3.52
N ASN A 3 38.22 -80.47 -3.68
CA ASN A 3 36.98 -80.29 -2.89
C ASN A 3 36.22 -78.98 -3.22
N ASN A 4 36.73 -78.12 -4.12
CA ASN A 4 36.07 -76.84 -4.46
C ASN A 4 34.89 -76.93 -5.45
N LYS A 5 34.54 -78.10 -6.01
CA LYS A 5 33.44 -78.19 -7.00
C LYS A 5 32.04 -78.31 -6.39
N TYR A 6 31.92 -78.76 -5.14
CA TYR A 6 30.61 -78.90 -4.48
C TYR A 6 30.20 -77.65 -3.70
N ILE A 7 31.17 -76.88 -3.20
CA ILE A 7 30.89 -75.65 -2.43
C ILE A 7 30.29 -74.56 -3.32
N ILE A 8 30.77 -74.39 -4.55
CA ILE A 8 30.24 -73.38 -5.48
C ILE A 8 28.80 -73.72 -5.89
N ASN A 9 28.50 -75.00 -6.17
CA ASN A 9 27.14 -75.43 -6.50
C ASN A 9 26.18 -75.31 -5.31
N THR A 10 26.63 -75.62 -4.09
CA THR A 10 25.82 -75.45 -2.88
C THR A 10 25.61 -73.97 -2.54
N VAL A 11 26.62 -73.11 -2.73
CA VAL A 11 26.50 -71.67 -2.49
C VAL A 11 25.58 -71.01 -3.53
N VAL A 12 25.61 -71.43 -4.79
CA VAL A 12 24.70 -70.91 -5.83
C VAL A 12 23.26 -71.35 -5.57
N VAL A 13 23.02 -72.59 -5.13
CA VAL A 13 21.67 -73.06 -4.76
C VAL A 13 21.13 -72.35 -3.52
N VAL A 14 21.99 -72.09 -2.52
CA VAL A 14 21.62 -71.32 -1.31
C VAL A 14 21.35 -69.85 -1.66
N LEU A 15 22.17 -69.20 -2.49
CA LEU A 15 21.91 -67.83 -2.96
C LEU A 15 20.63 -67.74 -3.81
N LEU A 16 20.36 -68.71 -4.70
CA LEU A 16 19.14 -68.72 -5.51
C LEU A 16 17.88 -68.95 -4.66
N SER A 17 18.00 -69.68 -3.54
CA SER A 17 16.90 -69.90 -2.60
C SER A 17 16.55 -68.67 -1.75
N MET A 18 17.50 -67.73 -1.60
CA MET A 18 17.25 -66.44 -0.92
C MET A 18 16.48 -65.44 -1.78
N PHE A 19 16.43 -65.63 -3.10
CA PHE A 19 15.61 -64.81 -4.02
C PHE A 19 14.15 -65.29 -4.16
N LEU A 20 13.79 -66.43 -3.54
CA LEU A 20 12.41 -66.96 -3.56
C LEU A 20 11.62 -66.60 -2.29
N ILE A 21 12.20 -65.81 -1.39
CA ILE A 21 11.45 -65.18 -0.30
C ILE A 21 10.73 -63.97 -0.91
N ASN A 22 9.58 -64.23 -1.52
CA ASN A 22 8.58 -63.19 -1.72
C ASN A 22 8.15 -62.74 -0.31
N CYS A 23 8.34 -61.46 0.02
CA CYS A 23 7.66 -60.83 1.15
C CYS A 23 6.17 -60.73 0.79
N ALA A 24 5.48 -61.87 0.78
CA ALA A 24 4.04 -61.87 1.00
C ALA A 24 3.87 -61.83 2.52
N ASP A 25 3.93 -60.63 3.09
CA ASP A 25 3.27 -60.40 4.37
C ASP A 25 1.77 -60.60 4.11
N ASP A 26 1.23 -61.72 4.56
CA ASP A 26 -0.23 -61.96 4.60
C ASP A 26 -0.90 -61.08 5.68
N ASP A 27 -0.11 -60.34 6.46
CA ASP A 27 -0.54 -59.29 7.38
C ASP A 27 -0.65 -57.91 6.67
N ASN A 28 -1.08 -57.90 5.40
CA ASN A 28 -1.74 -56.72 4.84
C ASN A 28 -3.13 -56.57 5.48
N ALA A 29 -3.18 -56.37 6.80
CA ALA A 29 -4.34 -55.73 7.39
C ALA A 29 -4.42 -54.37 6.70
N GLU A 30 -5.42 -54.21 5.82
CA GLU A 30 -5.68 -52.94 5.17
C GLU A 30 -5.75 -51.87 6.28
N VAL A 31 -4.76 -50.98 6.32
CA VAL A 31 -4.65 -49.92 7.36
C VAL A 31 -5.88 -48.99 7.32
N PHE A 32 -6.63 -49.02 6.21
CA PHE A 32 -7.88 -48.32 5.99
C PHE A 32 -8.89 -49.28 5.39
N ASP A 33 -10.12 -49.28 5.90
CA ASP A 33 -11.23 -50.11 5.40
C ASP A 33 -11.69 -49.73 3.98
N GLU A 34 -11.24 -48.57 3.46
CA GLU A 34 -11.63 -48.02 2.16
C GLU A 34 -10.43 -47.95 1.19
N SER A 35 -10.71 -48.22 -0.09
CA SER A 35 -9.71 -48.08 -1.15
C SER A 35 -9.24 -46.62 -1.30
N PRO A 36 -8.02 -46.38 -1.80
CA PRO A 36 -7.54 -45.02 -2.08
C PRO A 36 -8.48 -44.21 -2.98
N ALA A 37 -9.16 -44.86 -3.93
CA ALA A 37 -10.10 -44.22 -4.83
C ALA A 37 -11.40 -43.81 -4.12
N GLU A 38 -11.92 -44.66 -3.22
CA GLU A 38 -13.09 -44.35 -2.39
C GLU A 38 -12.81 -43.17 -1.47
N ARG A 39 -11.68 -43.17 -0.75
CA ARG A 39 -11.25 -42.06 0.11
C ARG A 39 -11.10 -40.74 -0.65
N THR A 40 -10.48 -40.80 -1.83
CA THR A 40 -10.34 -39.61 -2.70
C THR A 40 -11.71 -39.07 -3.11
N ASN A 41 -12.63 -39.93 -3.55
CA ASN A 41 -13.96 -39.51 -3.95
C ASN A 41 -14.77 -38.98 -2.78
N ALA A 42 -14.62 -39.57 -1.58
CA ALA A 42 -15.25 -39.08 -0.36
C ALA A 42 -14.78 -37.67 -0.02
N GLN A 43 -13.47 -37.38 -0.06
CA GLN A 43 -12.94 -36.04 0.20
C GLN A 43 -13.35 -35.01 -0.87
N LYS A 44 -13.44 -35.41 -2.14
CA LYS A 44 -14.00 -34.54 -3.19
C LYS A 44 -15.46 -34.18 -2.90
N GLN A 45 -16.26 -35.16 -2.49
CA GLN A 45 -17.66 -34.96 -2.15
C GLN A 45 -17.81 -34.08 -0.90
N GLU A 46 -16.98 -34.33 0.12
CA GLU A 46 -16.91 -33.51 1.34
C GLU A 46 -16.69 -32.03 0.99
N LEU A 47 -15.65 -31.74 0.20
CA LEU A 47 -15.36 -30.36 -0.21
C LEU A 47 -16.50 -29.75 -1.03
N ARG A 48 -17.09 -30.47 -2.00
CA ARG A 48 -18.23 -29.95 -2.77
C ARG A 48 -19.42 -29.60 -1.89
N THR A 49 -19.77 -30.50 -0.97
CA THR A 49 -20.84 -30.28 -0.01
C THR A 49 -20.53 -29.10 0.91
N ALA A 50 -19.28 -28.97 1.35
CA ALA A 50 -18.85 -27.86 2.20
C ALA A 50 -18.93 -26.51 1.45
N LEU A 51 -18.44 -26.42 0.22
CA LEU A 51 -18.51 -25.22 -0.61
C LEU A 51 -19.95 -24.73 -0.83
N GLN A 52 -20.90 -25.65 -0.98
CA GLN A 52 -22.33 -25.34 -1.17
C GLN A 52 -23.12 -25.22 0.14
N SER A 53 -22.48 -25.38 1.31
CA SER A 53 -23.18 -25.38 2.61
C SER A 53 -23.52 -23.99 3.16
N SER A 54 -23.07 -22.92 2.49
CA SER A 54 -23.32 -21.55 2.91
C SER A 54 -24.36 -20.88 2.00
N ASP A 55 -25.56 -20.65 2.52
CA ASP A 55 -26.65 -19.97 1.80
C ASP A 55 -26.32 -18.51 1.45
N THR A 56 -25.38 -17.89 2.17
CA THR A 56 -24.90 -16.53 1.95
C THR A 56 -23.57 -16.48 1.20
N GLY A 57 -23.02 -17.63 0.79
CA GLY A 57 -21.70 -17.71 0.17
C GLY A 57 -20.54 -17.63 1.17
N TRP A 58 -19.34 -17.39 0.65
CA TRP A 58 -18.08 -17.37 1.38
C TRP A 58 -17.33 -16.07 1.11
N LYS A 59 -16.69 -15.53 2.16
CA LYS A 59 -15.70 -14.47 2.11
C LYS A 59 -14.32 -15.09 2.23
N ALA A 60 -13.35 -14.62 1.47
CA ALA A 60 -11.94 -14.91 1.72
C ALA A 60 -11.12 -13.62 1.66
N VAL A 61 -10.30 -13.37 2.68
CA VAL A 61 -9.27 -12.33 2.64
C VAL A 61 -7.96 -13.01 2.25
N TYR A 62 -7.48 -12.71 1.04
CA TYR A 62 -6.35 -13.40 0.43
C TYR A 62 -5.12 -12.50 0.33
N PHE A 63 -4.16 -12.70 1.25
CA PHE A 63 -2.81 -12.14 1.18
C PHE A 63 -1.92 -13.04 0.33
N THR A 64 -1.51 -12.57 -0.85
CA THR A 64 -0.83 -13.42 -1.85
C THR A 64 0.63 -13.70 -1.53
N SER A 65 1.32 -12.73 -0.92
CA SER A 65 2.71 -12.82 -0.51
C SER A 65 2.93 -12.00 0.78
N PRO A 66 2.64 -12.58 1.96
CA PRO A 66 2.85 -11.92 3.24
C PRO A 66 4.31 -11.44 3.35
N GLY A 67 4.51 -10.12 3.41
CA GLY A 67 5.82 -9.48 3.44
C GLY A 67 6.21 -8.65 2.20
N GLU A 68 5.46 -8.71 1.11
CA GLU A 68 5.65 -7.78 -0.03
C GLU A 68 4.34 -7.29 -0.68
N LEU A 69 3.20 -7.94 -0.40
CA LEU A 69 1.89 -7.60 -0.93
C LEU A 69 0.82 -7.69 0.19
N GLY A 70 -0.14 -6.77 0.13
CA GLY A 70 -1.36 -6.81 0.92
C GLY A 70 -2.38 -7.80 0.39
N GLY A 71 -3.56 -7.77 1.01
CA GLY A 71 -4.63 -8.72 0.77
C GLY A 71 -5.79 -8.11 0.00
N PHE A 72 -6.56 -9.03 -0.59
CA PHE A 72 -7.76 -8.73 -1.36
C PHE A 72 -8.91 -9.57 -0.83
N THR A 73 -10.08 -8.96 -0.74
CA THR A 73 -11.30 -9.60 -0.25
C THR A 73 -12.11 -10.12 -1.43
N PHE A 74 -12.46 -11.40 -1.38
CA PHE A 74 -13.28 -12.08 -2.39
C PHE A 74 -14.59 -12.56 -1.78
N PHE A 75 -15.65 -12.44 -2.57
CA PHE A 75 -16.92 -13.12 -2.35
C PHE A 75 -17.04 -14.32 -3.31
N PHE A 76 -17.49 -15.46 -2.81
CA PHE A 76 -17.77 -16.66 -3.58
C PHE A 76 -19.15 -17.22 -3.24
N ASN A 77 -20.00 -17.45 -4.23
CA ASN A 77 -21.27 -18.15 -4.06
C ASN A 77 -21.34 -19.36 -5.00
N PHE A 78 -21.15 -20.55 -4.43
CA PHE A 78 -21.13 -21.82 -5.18
C PHE A 78 -22.56 -22.29 -5.45
N LEU A 79 -22.99 -22.20 -6.71
CA LEU A 79 -24.38 -22.44 -7.11
C LEU A 79 -24.69 -23.92 -7.32
N ASP A 80 -23.70 -24.66 -7.81
CA ASP A 80 -23.75 -26.09 -8.11
C ASP A 80 -22.31 -26.64 -8.17
N ASP A 81 -22.12 -27.90 -8.58
CA ASP A 81 -20.82 -28.57 -8.61
C ASP A 81 -19.80 -27.98 -9.61
N GLU A 82 -20.22 -27.09 -10.52
CA GLU A 82 -19.35 -26.51 -11.55
C GLU A 82 -19.35 -24.98 -11.55
N THR A 83 -20.38 -24.32 -11.01
CA THR A 83 -20.62 -22.88 -11.18
C THR A 83 -20.45 -22.11 -9.88
N VAL A 84 -19.68 -21.03 -9.93
CA VAL A 84 -19.48 -20.09 -8.83
C VAL A 84 -19.69 -18.65 -9.30
N GLU A 85 -20.43 -17.89 -8.52
CA GLU A 85 -20.53 -16.43 -8.60
C GLU A 85 -19.41 -15.80 -7.77
N MET A 86 -18.76 -14.77 -8.30
CA MET A 86 -17.62 -14.13 -7.65
C MET A 86 -17.61 -12.62 -7.90
N THR A 87 -17.12 -11.90 -6.90
CA THR A 87 -16.62 -10.53 -7.04
C THR A 87 -15.52 -10.28 -6.00
N SER A 88 -14.81 -9.15 -6.08
CA SER A 88 -13.70 -8.81 -5.20
C SER A 88 -13.53 -7.30 -5.04
N ASP A 89 -12.67 -6.91 -4.10
CA ASP A 89 -12.21 -5.53 -3.93
C ASP A 89 -10.96 -5.20 -4.79
N PHE A 90 -10.59 -6.04 -5.76
CA PHE A 90 -9.33 -5.88 -6.51
C PHE A 90 -9.28 -4.58 -7.31
N ASP A 91 -10.38 -4.23 -7.98
CA ASP A 91 -10.57 -3.01 -8.74
C ASP A 91 -11.97 -2.43 -8.46
N ASP A 92 -12.34 -1.36 -9.17
CA ASP A 92 -13.62 -0.68 -8.98
C ASP A 92 -14.79 -1.34 -9.76
N ASP A 93 -14.61 -2.59 -10.24
CA ASP A 93 -15.68 -3.40 -10.86
C ASP A 93 -16.17 -4.49 -9.90
N PHE A 94 -17.22 -4.14 -9.15
CA PHE A 94 -17.88 -5.03 -8.18
C PHE A 94 -18.97 -5.91 -8.80
N THR A 95 -18.97 -6.06 -10.14
CA THR A 95 -19.99 -6.88 -10.80
C THR A 95 -19.82 -8.34 -10.40
N VAL A 96 -20.87 -8.93 -9.82
CA VAL A 96 -20.91 -10.36 -9.56
C VAL A 96 -21.00 -11.12 -10.88
N THR A 97 -19.98 -11.92 -11.20
CA THR A 97 -19.93 -12.69 -12.45
C THR A 97 -19.83 -14.20 -12.20
N LYS A 98 -20.38 -14.98 -13.12
CA LYS A 98 -20.33 -16.44 -13.09
C LYS A 98 -19.08 -16.97 -13.76
N SER A 99 -18.46 -17.95 -13.12
CA SER A 99 -17.32 -18.69 -13.65
C SER A 99 -17.43 -20.17 -13.26
N LYS A 100 -16.55 -20.99 -13.84
CA LYS A 100 -16.45 -22.41 -13.53
C LYS A 100 -15.38 -22.70 -12.48
N TYR A 101 -15.64 -23.70 -11.66
CA TYR A 101 -14.67 -24.31 -10.76
C TYR A 101 -14.71 -25.84 -10.89
N ASP A 102 -13.69 -26.51 -10.34
CA ASP A 102 -13.66 -27.96 -10.19
C ASP A 102 -12.97 -28.35 -8.88
N VAL A 103 -13.27 -29.57 -8.41
CA VAL A 103 -12.64 -30.20 -7.24
C VAL A 103 -11.82 -31.39 -7.71
N VAL A 104 -10.51 -31.20 -7.78
CA VAL A 104 -9.57 -32.13 -8.41
C VAL A 104 -8.53 -32.65 -7.42
N LEU A 105 -7.96 -33.81 -7.71
CA LEU A 105 -6.83 -34.35 -6.95
C LEU A 105 -5.52 -33.82 -7.56
N GLY A 106 -4.72 -33.14 -6.74
CA GLY A 106 -3.33 -32.78 -7.02
C GLY A 106 -2.38 -33.45 -6.01
N SER A 107 -1.60 -32.63 -5.29
CA SER A 107 -0.87 -33.08 -4.08
C SER A 107 -1.83 -33.44 -2.94
N THR A 108 -2.98 -32.77 -2.88
CA THR A 108 -4.16 -33.08 -2.08
C THR A 108 -5.42 -32.75 -2.91
N ILE A 109 -6.61 -32.98 -2.38
CA ILE A 109 -7.85 -32.44 -2.96
C ILE A 109 -7.75 -30.91 -2.99
N LYS A 110 -8.08 -30.30 -4.12
CA LYS A 110 -8.01 -28.85 -4.30
C LYS A 110 -9.23 -28.29 -5.01
N LEU A 111 -9.60 -27.07 -4.63
CA LEU A 111 -10.52 -26.20 -5.35
C LEU A 111 -9.74 -25.51 -6.48
N SER A 112 -10.21 -25.58 -7.71
CA SER A 112 -9.58 -24.94 -8.88
C SER A 112 -10.60 -24.09 -9.64
N PHE A 113 -10.34 -22.80 -9.81
CA PHE A 113 -11.16 -21.93 -10.67
C PHE A 113 -10.68 -22.06 -12.13
N THR A 114 -11.52 -22.65 -13.00
CA THR A 114 -11.10 -23.14 -14.32
C THR A 114 -11.37 -22.17 -15.47
N THR A 115 -12.18 -21.13 -15.26
CA THR A 115 -12.42 -20.05 -16.23
C THR A 115 -12.18 -18.69 -15.60
N LYS A 116 -11.70 -17.72 -16.39
CA LYS A 116 -11.33 -16.38 -15.93
C LYS A 116 -12.45 -15.70 -15.11
N ASN A 117 -12.10 -15.22 -13.92
CA ASN A 117 -12.89 -14.34 -13.04
C ASN A 117 -11.92 -13.49 -12.18
N ASP A 118 -12.43 -12.77 -11.18
CA ASP A 118 -11.68 -11.86 -10.31
C ASP A 118 -10.46 -12.49 -9.65
N ILE A 119 -10.57 -13.73 -9.17
CA ILE A 119 -9.44 -14.43 -8.54
C ILE A 119 -8.23 -14.56 -9.47
N HIS A 120 -8.46 -14.66 -10.79
CA HIS A 120 -7.37 -14.75 -11.78
C HIS A 120 -6.66 -13.41 -11.98
N LYS A 121 -7.28 -12.27 -11.64
CA LYS A 121 -6.66 -10.94 -11.75
C LYS A 121 -5.35 -10.87 -10.96
N LEU A 122 -5.29 -11.56 -9.80
CA LEU A 122 -4.09 -11.64 -8.95
C LEU A 122 -2.94 -12.44 -9.57
N SER A 123 -3.24 -13.36 -10.48
CA SER A 123 -2.27 -14.20 -11.17
C SER A 123 -1.92 -13.71 -12.58
N ASP A 124 -2.59 -12.66 -13.06
CA ASP A 124 -2.45 -12.17 -14.42
C ASP A 124 -1.09 -11.47 -14.62
N SER A 125 -0.24 -12.08 -15.42
CA SER A 125 1.09 -11.57 -15.75
C SER A 125 1.09 -10.18 -16.41
N ALA A 126 -0.04 -9.79 -17.03
CA ALA A 126 -0.23 -8.48 -17.64
C ALA A 126 -0.74 -7.42 -16.66
N ASN A 127 -0.99 -7.80 -15.40
CA ASN A 127 -1.49 -6.94 -14.35
C ASN A 127 -0.58 -6.94 -13.10
N PRO A 128 0.70 -6.52 -13.21
CA PRO A 128 1.58 -6.39 -12.05
C PRO A 128 1.31 -5.09 -11.27
N PRO A 129 1.49 -5.05 -9.94
CA PRO A 129 1.36 -3.81 -9.15
C PRO A 129 2.44 -2.77 -9.48
N ASP A 130 3.62 -3.23 -9.90
CA ASP A 130 4.74 -2.38 -10.33
C ASP A 130 5.76 -3.15 -11.20
N SER A 131 6.84 -2.45 -11.56
CA SER A 131 7.90 -2.98 -12.41
C SER A 131 8.66 -4.17 -11.82
N GLY A 132 8.66 -4.34 -10.49
CA GLY A 132 9.31 -5.45 -9.80
C GLY A 132 8.60 -6.79 -10.00
N LEU A 133 7.30 -6.77 -10.31
CA LEU A 133 6.45 -7.96 -10.46
C LEU A 133 5.98 -8.21 -11.90
N ILE A 134 6.57 -7.55 -12.90
CA ILE A 134 6.29 -7.80 -14.33
C ILE A 134 6.38 -9.29 -14.65
N GLY A 135 5.37 -9.82 -15.33
CA GLY A 135 5.29 -11.23 -15.71
C GLY A 135 4.84 -12.18 -14.61
N ARG A 136 4.64 -11.68 -13.38
CA ARG A 136 4.25 -12.48 -12.21
C ARG A 136 2.88 -12.10 -11.61
N GLY A 137 2.34 -10.93 -11.97
CA GLY A 137 1.10 -10.40 -11.41
C GLY A 137 1.25 -10.07 -9.92
N TYR A 138 0.18 -10.22 -9.16
CA TYR A 138 0.16 -10.08 -7.69
C TYR A 138 0.53 -11.39 -6.97
N LEU A 139 1.21 -12.31 -7.65
CA LEU A 139 1.62 -13.61 -7.07
C LEU A 139 0.45 -14.48 -6.57
N GLY A 140 -0.78 -14.17 -6.98
CA GLY A 140 -1.95 -14.93 -6.56
C GLY A 140 -2.03 -16.33 -7.18
N ASP A 141 -2.76 -17.19 -6.49
CA ASP A 141 -3.23 -18.49 -6.95
C ASP A 141 -4.72 -18.45 -7.26
N PHE A 142 -5.12 -19.37 -8.14
CA PHE A 142 -6.52 -19.71 -8.44
C PHE A 142 -6.81 -21.19 -8.17
N GLU A 143 -5.87 -21.85 -7.49
CA GLU A 143 -5.95 -23.23 -7.02
C GLU A 143 -5.62 -23.28 -5.53
N PHE A 144 -6.54 -23.83 -4.75
CA PHE A 144 -6.50 -23.82 -3.28
C PHE A 144 -6.57 -25.25 -2.76
N LEU A 145 -5.50 -25.68 -2.12
CA LEU A 145 -5.33 -27.01 -1.54
C LEU A 145 -6.21 -27.13 -0.29
N TYR A 146 -7.11 -28.11 -0.23
CA TYR A 146 -8.05 -28.29 0.89
C TYR A 146 -7.39 -29.02 2.06
N TYR A 147 -7.55 -28.46 3.26
CA TYR A 147 -7.00 -28.99 4.52
C TYR A 147 -8.06 -29.30 5.58
N GLY A 148 -9.34 -29.11 5.28
CA GLY A 148 -10.45 -29.46 6.15
C GLY A 148 -11.34 -28.27 6.50
N ILE A 149 -12.18 -28.48 7.51
CA ILE A 149 -13.10 -27.49 8.06
C ILE A 149 -12.66 -27.23 9.50
N ASP A 150 -12.56 -25.96 9.86
CA ASP A 150 -12.38 -25.57 11.25
C ASP A 150 -13.63 -25.95 12.06
N GLU A 151 -13.49 -26.85 13.04
CA GLU A 151 -14.63 -27.34 13.81
C GLU A 151 -15.29 -26.26 14.68
N ALA A 152 -14.54 -25.20 15.04
CA ALA A 152 -15.03 -24.15 15.92
C ALA A 152 -15.78 -23.06 15.13
N THR A 153 -15.24 -22.66 13.97
CA THR A 153 -15.82 -21.55 13.17
C THR A 153 -16.66 -22.05 12.00
N GLY A 154 -16.42 -23.26 11.51
CA GLY A 154 -16.99 -23.79 10.27
C GLY A 154 -16.31 -23.25 9.01
N ASP A 155 -15.16 -22.59 9.13
CA ASP A 155 -14.40 -22.07 7.99
C ASP A 155 -13.77 -23.21 7.20
N LEU A 156 -13.74 -23.07 5.88
CA LEU A 156 -12.96 -23.99 5.04
C LEU A 156 -11.50 -23.55 5.05
N ILE A 157 -10.63 -24.47 5.40
CA ILE A 157 -9.19 -24.22 5.50
C ILE A 157 -8.54 -24.66 4.19
N PHE A 158 -7.92 -23.71 3.50
CA PHE A 158 -7.12 -23.97 2.33
C PHE A 158 -5.67 -23.52 2.49
N ARG A 159 -4.82 -23.98 1.59
CA ARG A 159 -3.52 -23.37 1.32
C ARG A 159 -3.36 -23.02 -0.15
N THR A 160 -2.63 -21.94 -0.43
CA THR A 160 -2.22 -21.60 -1.79
C THR A 160 -1.37 -22.72 -2.39
N ASN A 161 -1.52 -22.99 -3.68
CA ASN A 161 -0.77 -24.06 -4.34
C ASN A 161 0.72 -23.75 -4.46
N ARG A 162 1.08 -22.48 -4.74
CA ARG A 162 2.46 -22.05 -5.02
C ARG A 162 3.27 -21.77 -3.75
N THR A 163 2.67 -21.10 -2.77
CA THR A 163 3.38 -20.60 -1.58
C THR A 163 3.02 -21.34 -0.29
N GLN A 164 1.97 -22.18 -0.31
CA GLN A 164 1.47 -22.92 0.86
C GLN A 164 0.97 -22.02 2.01
N GLU A 165 0.64 -20.76 1.70
CA GLU A 165 0.04 -19.80 2.63
C GLU A 165 -1.39 -20.22 2.95
N GLU A 166 -1.80 -20.12 4.21
CA GLU A 166 -3.17 -20.44 4.62
C GLU A 166 -4.16 -19.38 4.11
N VAL A 167 -5.27 -19.84 3.54
CA VAL A 167 -6.40 -18.99 3.13
C VAL A 167 -7.67 -19.63 3.65
N ARG A 168 -8.44 -18.87 4.42
CA ARG A 168 -9.70 -19.33 5.00
C ARG A 168 -10.86 -18.78 4.22
N PHE A 169 -11.81 -19.64 3.90
CA PHE A 169 -13.11 -19.23 3.40
C PHE A 169 -14.04 -19.22 4.61
N THR A 170 -14.43 -18.03 5.03
CA THR A 170 -15.36 -17.78 6.14
C THR A 170 -16.75 -17.56 5.57
N LYS A 171 -17.82 -17.95 6.27
CA LYS A 171 -19.18 -17.70 5.76
C LYS A 171 -19.39 -16.20 5.56
N ALA A 172 -19.83 -15.82 4.36
CA ALA A 172 -20.11 -14.44 4.03
C ALA A 172 -21.36 -13.95 4.77
N THR A 173 -21.42 -12.66 5.06
CA THR A 173 -22.65 -12.04 5.55
C THR A 173 -23.66 -11.87 4.40
N THR A 174 -24.93 -11.63 4.71
CA THR A 174 -25.95 -11.36 3.67
C THR A 174 -25.63 -10.11 2.84
N ASN A 175 -24.85 -9.17 3.38
CA ASN A 175 -24.47 -7.92 2.71
C ASN A 175 -23.01 -7.94 2.23
N GLU A 176 -22.35 -9.10 2.11
CA GLU A 176 -20.91 -9.15 1.85
C GLU A 176 -20.46 -8.38 0.60
N VAL A 177 -21.23 -8.44 -0.49
CA VAL A 177 -20.94 -7.66 -1.70
C VAL A 177 -20.97 -6.16 -1.42
N GLN A 178 -21.91 -5.69 -0.58
CA GLN A 178 -21.95 -4.29 -0.17
C GLN A 178 -20.76 -3.95 0.73
N ASN A 179 -20.36 -4.83 1.65
CA ASN A 179 -19.18 -4.61 2.49
C ASN A 179 -17.89 -4.49 1.66
N ILE A 180 -17.76 -5.29 0.60
CA ILE A 180 -16.66 -5.17 -0.38
C ILE A 180 -16.69 -3.80 -1.06
N ILE A 181 -17.85 -3.32 -1.50
CA ILE A 181 -18.00 -1.99 -2.10
C ILE A 181 -17.63 -0.89 -1.09
N ASP A 182 -18.12 -0.99 0.14
CA ASP A 182 -17.91 0.01 1.20
C ASP A 182 -16.44 0.08 1.64
N SER A 183 -15.68 -1.02 1.51
CA SER A 183 -14.23 -1.03 1.77
C SER A 183 -13.45 -0.01 0.92
N LYS A 184 -13.98 0.37 -0.25
CA LYS A 184 -13.36 1.41 -1.08
C LYS A 184 -13.41 2.78 -0.42
N ALA A 185 -14.50 3.12 0.25
CA ALA A 185 -14.60 4.38 0.99
C ALA A 185 -13.57 4.43 2.12
N ILE A 186 -13.39 3.32 2.83
CA ILE A 186 -12.35 3.18 3.86
C ILE A 186 -10.95 3.35 3.28
N ALA A 187 -10.66 2.75 2.11
CA ALA A 187 -9.37 2.92 1.46
C ALA A 187 -9.06 4.39 1.13
N LEU A 188 -10.08 5.17 0.76
CA LEU A 188 -9.93 6.60 0.48
C LEU A 188 -9.54 7.38 1.74
N GLU A 189 -10.09 7.04 2.91
CA GLU A 189 -9.75 7.70 4.19
C GLU A 189 -8.26 7.55 4.55
N LEU A 190 -7.61 6.47 4.10
CA LEU A 190 -6.18 6.24 4.32
C LEU A 190 -5.29 7.02 3.31
N THR A 191 -5.87 7.53 2.22
CA THR A 191 -5.14 8.17 1.11
C THR A 191 -5.57 9.61 0.84
N ASP A 192 -6.33 10.21 1.76
CA ASP A 192 -6.88 11.55 1.61
C ASP A 192 -5.80 12.63 1.66
N SER A 193 -5.33 13.02 0.47
CA SER A 193 -4.31 14.05 0.31
C SER A 193 -4.78 15.47 0.63
N GLU A 194 -6.09 15.69 0.87
CA GLU A 194 -6.63 17.00 1.27
C GLU A 194 -6.46 17.26 2.77
N LYS A 195 -6.20 16.23 3.59
CA LYS A 195 -6.02 16.38 5.04
C LYS A 195 -4.65 16.94 5.39
N SER A 196 -3.59 16.22 5.02
CA SER A 196 -2.20 16.61 5.32
C SER A 196 -1.21 15.79 4.52
N VAL A 197 -0.03 16.35 4.31
CA VAL A 197 1.15 15.61 3.81
C VAL A 197 1.89 14.83 4.91
N TYR A 198 1.51 15.01 6.17
CA TYR A 198 2.06 14.29 7.32
C TYR A 198 1.05 13.23 7.73
N GLN A 199 1.30 12.00 7.32
CA GLN A 199 0.57 10.84 7.81
C GLN A 199 1.52 10.03 8.68
N ASN A 200 1.04 9.58 9.83
CA ASN A 200 1.87 8.94 10.84
C ASN A 200 1.12 7.79 11.52
N VAL A 201 1.89 6.83 12.03
CA VAL A 201 1.40 5.84 12.99
C VAL A 201 1.86 6.23 14.39
N ILE A 202 0.91 6.34 15.32
CA ILE A 202 1.14 6.78 16.69
C ILE A 202 0.80 5.60 17.60
N VAL A 203 1.81 5.05 18.28
CA VAL A 203 1.66 3.88 19.14
C VAL A 203 1.89 4.31 20.58
N THR A 204 0.89 4.13 21.44
CA THR A 204 0.97 4.41 22.88
C THR A 204 0.84 3.11 23.66
N ILE A 205 1.92 2.71 24.35
CA ILE A 205 1.97 1.49 25.16
C ILE A 205 2.52 1.84 26.55
N ASP A 206 1.77 1.50 27.59
CA ASP A 206 2.10 1.74 29.00
C ASP A 206 2.47 3.21 29.30
N GLY A 207 1.80 4.14 28.61
CA GLY A 207 2.03 5.58 28.71
C GLY A 207 3.24 6.12 27.95
N VAL A 208 3.93 5.28 27.17
CA VAL A 208 5.02 5.68 26.27
C VAL A 208 4.47 5.77 24.84
N THR A 209 4.58 6.95 24.23
CA THR A 209 4.17 7.18 22.84
C THR A 209 5.36 7.20 21.89
N GLU A 210 5.26 6.47 20.80
CA GLU A 210 6.16 6.52 19.64
C GLU A 210 5.39 6.94 18.40
N VAL A 211 6.04 7.74 17.56
CA VAL A 211 5.49 8.21 16.28
C VAL A 211 6.37 7.69 15.16
N PHE A 212 5.74 7.12 14.15
CA PHE A 212 6.38 6.59 12.96
C PHE A 212 5.87 7.36 11.75
N ASP A 213 6.77 7.70 10.83
CA ASP A 213 6.43 8.14 9.48
C ASP A 213 5.73 7.00 8.75
N PHE A 214 4.69 7.34 8.00
CA PHE A 214 3.87 6.38 7.26
C PHE A 214 4.12 6.49 5.76
N SER A 215 4.24 5.35 5.09
CA SER A 215 4.30 5.26 3.64
C SER A 215 3.44 4.10 3.16
N LEU A 216 2.46 4.38 2.30
CA LEU A 216 1.61 3.37 1.67
C LEU A 216 1.94 3.22 0.19
N ASN A 217 2.30 2.00 -0.22
CA ASN A 217 2.23 1.61 -1.61
C ASN A 217 0.82 1.13 -1.93
N VAL A 218 0.00 2.02 -2.51
CA VAL A 218 -1.42 1.76 -2.81
C VAL A 218 -1.61 0.56 -3.73
N ASN A 219 -0.73 0.38 -4.73
CA ASN A 219 -0.83 -0.74 -5.67
C ASN A 219 -0.50 -2.06 -4.98
N ARG A 220 0.51 -2.08 -4.11
CA ARG A 220 0.85 -3.28 -3.34
C ARG A 220 -0.04 -3.51 -2.13
N ARG A 221 -0.83 -2.52 -1.70
CA ARG A 221 -1.53 -2.50 -0.40
C ARG A 221 -0.58 -2.84 0.74
N PHE A 222 0.58 -2.19 0.73
CA PHE A 222 1.69 -2.49 1.62
C PHE A 222 2.17 -1.21 2.28
N ILE A 223 2.27 -1.24 3.61
CA ILE A 223 2.65 -0.10 4.44
C ILE A 223 4.06 -0.33 4.96
N ASP A 224 4.88 0.71 4.85
CA ASP A 224 6.14 0.86 5.55
C ASP A 224 5.99 1.96 6.60
N ILE A 225 6.43 1.69 7.82
CA ILE A 225 6.52 2.68 8.89
C ILE A 225 7.93 2.74 9.45
N SER A 226 8.39 3.93 9.83
CA SER A 226 9.72 4.09 10.41
C SER A 226 9.85 5.32 11.31
N ASN A 227 10.78 5.26 12.25
CA ASN A 227 11.29 6.40 12.98
C ASN A 227 12.82 6.34 13.00
N ASP A 228 13.48 7.15 13.82
CA ASP A 228 14.96 7.19 13.89
C ASP A 228 15.61 5.86 14.34
N SER A 229 14.86 4.98 15.00
CA SER A 229 15.38 3.76 15.65
C SER A 229 14.86 2.47 15.00
N ASP A 230 13.59 2.44 14.61
CA ASP A 230 12.86 1.24 14.23
C ASP A 230 12.14 1.41 12.89
N SER A 231 11.99 0.31 12.17
CA SER A 231 11.22 0.24 10.92
C SER A 231 10.44 -1.06 10.86
N TYR A 232 9.20 -0.99 10.36
CA TYR A 232 8.30 -2.12 10.21
C TYR A 232 7.60 -2.03 8.85
N SER A 233 7.21 -3.19 8.32
CA SER A 233 6.46 -3.27 7.07
C SER A 233 5.41 -4.36 7.14
N PHE A 234 4.23 -4.10 6.60
CA PHE A 234 3.11 -5.04 6.64
C PHE A 234 2.12 -4.82 5.50
N GLY A 235 1.45 -5.89 5.08
CA GLY A 235 0.36 -5.83 4.11
C GLY A 235 -0.96 -5.50 4.78
N ILE A 236 -1.87 -4.87 4.02
CA ILE A 236 -3.22 -4.58 4.48
C ILE A 236 -4.28 -5.16 3.53
N ALA A 237 -5.44 -5.50 4.08
CA ALA A 237 -6.65 -5.80 3.33
C ALA A 237 -7.81 -4.97 3.88
N TYR A 238 -8.44 -4.18 3.01
CA TYR A 238 -9.55 -3.31 3.41
C TYR A 238 -10.81 -4.13 3.73
N ASN A 239 -11.59 -3.62 4.66
CA ASN A 239 -12.93 -4.07 4.98
C ASN A 239 -13.85 -2.84 5.16
N GLU A 240 -15.14 -3.07 5.40
CA GLU A 240 -16.17 -2.02 5.50
C GLU A 240 -15.96 -1.03 6.67
N ALA A 241 -15.14 -1.39 7.66
CA ALA A 241 -14.91 -0.60 8.86
C ALA A 241 -13.46 -0.08 8.97
N GLY A 242 -12.53 -0.62 8.19
CA GLY A 242 -11.10 -0.45 8.42
C GLY A 242 -10.25 -1.37 7.55
N PHE A 243 -9.21 -1.96 8.13
CA PHE A 243 -8.39 -2.94 7.43
C PHE A 243 -7.72 -3.94 8.38
N THR A 244 -7.53 -5.15 7.88
CA THR A 244 -6.75 -6.21 8.52
C THR A 244 -5.28 -6.08 8.11
N VAL A 245 -4.37 -6.43 9.02
CA VAL A 245 -2.91 -6.34 8.87
C VAL A 245 -2.33 -7.76 8.81
N SER A 246 -1.47 -8.03 7.82
CA SER A 246 -0.78 -9.32 7.70
C SER A 246 0.65 -9.17 7.10
N PRO A 247 1.69 -9.72 7.74
CA PRO A 247 1.66 -10.30 9.09
C PRO A 247 1.25 -9.25 10.13
N ALA A 248 0.77 -9.68 11.29
CA ALA A 248 0.42 -8.75 12.36
C ALA A 248 1.63 -7.86 12.73
N LEU A 249 1.37 -6.58 12.98
CA LEU A 249 2.40 -5.63 13.37
C LEU A 249 2.75 -5.84 14.85
N GLU A 250 3.97 -6.28 15.12
CA GLU A 250 4.47 -6.50 16.47
C GLU A 250 5.29 -5.30 16.96
N ILE A 251 4.75 -4.52 17.91
CA ILE A 251 5.46 -3.38 18.52
C ILE A 251 5.41 -3.52 20.03
N LYS A 252 6.59 -3.54 20.67
CA LYS A 252 6.77 -3.66 22.13
C LYS A 252 5.97 -4.80 22.77
N GLY A 253 5.83 -5.92 22.06
CA GLY A 253 5.11 -7.10 22.53
C GLY A 253 3.57 -7.02 22.43
N GLN A 254 3.03 -5.96 21.81
CA GLN A 254 1.65 -5.91 21.35
C GLN A 254 1.57 -6.39 19.91
N GLU A 255 0.53 -7.17 19.60
CA GLU A 255 0.22 -7.66 18.25
C GLU A 255 -0.96 -6.85 17.70
N ILE A 256 -0.75 -6.18 16.55
CA ILE A 256 -1.76 -5.34 15.91
C ILE A 256 -2.16 -5.99 14.59
N SER A 257 -3.34 -6.56 14.52
CA SER A 257 -3.86 -7.27 13.34
C SER A 257 -5.01 -6.55 12.63
N GLU A 258 -5.54 -5.48 13.20
CA GLU A 258 -6.67 -4.75 12.63
C GLU A 258 -6.66 -3.29 13.08
N PHE A 259 -7.09 -2.40 12.19
CA PHE A 259 -7.41 -1.02 12.49
C PHE A 259 -8.84 -0.73 12.05
N THR A 260 -9.59 0.00 12.86
CA THR A 260 -10.94 0.49 12.53
C THR A 260 -10.93 1.99 12.35
N TYR A 261 -11.59 2.49 11.31
CA TYR A 261 -11.74 3.91 11.08
C TYR A 261 -12.75 4.51 12.06
N ASN A 262 -12.33 5.53 12.80
CA ASN A 262 -13.18 6.31 13.68
C ASN A 262 -13.53 7.64 13.03
N VAL A 263 -14.78 7.78 12.60
CA VAL A 263 -15.29 8.96 11.90
C VAL A 263 -15.26 10.22 12.76
N GLU A 264 -15.54 10.12 14.07
CA GLU A 264 -15.55 11.29 14.96
C GLU A 264 -14.13 11.82 15.23
N ALA A 265 -13.16 10.92 15.33
CA ALA A 265 -11.77 11.24 15.57
C ALA A 265 -10.93 11.43 14.29
N ASP A 266 -11.53 11.19 13.12
CA ASP A 266 -10.90 11.28 11.80
C ASP A 266 -9.57 10.51 11.69
N LYS A 267 -9.56 9.27 12.20
CA LYS A 267 -8.34 8.43 12.26
C LYS A 267 -8.66 6.94 12.34
N PHE A 268 -7.70 6.12 11.93
CA PHE A 268 -7.75 4.68 12.17
C PHE A 268 -7.22 4.35 13.57
N ILE A 269 -7.87 3.43 14.27
CA ILE A 269 -7.56 3.07 15.65
C ILE A 269 -7.53 1.54 15.79
N ALA A 270 -6.47 1.04 16.42
CA ALA A 270 -6.41 -0.28 17.02
C ALA A 270 -6.39 -0.14 18.55
N ASP A 271 -7.41 -0.66 19.23
CA ASP A 271 -7.46 -0.72 20.69
C ASP A 271 -6.72 -1.99 21.16
N LEU A 272 -5.61 -1.79 21.88
CA LEU A 272 -4.74 -2.86 22.37
C LEU A 272 -5.05 -3.22 23.83
N GLY A 273 -6.12 -2.63 24.39
CA GLY A 273 -6.56 -2.84 25.76
C GLY A 273 -5.70 -2.15 26.80
N SER A 274 -6.22 -2.04 28.03
CA SER A 274 -5.53 -1.40 29.17
C SER A 274 -5.07 0.06 28.91
N GLY A 275 -5.69 0.75 27.95
CA GLY A 275 -5.32 2.11 27.55
C GLY A 275 -4.18 2.19 26.52
N ASN A 276 -3.71 1.05 26.02
CA ASN A 276 -2.74 0.98 24.93
C ASN A 276 -3.46 1.10 23.58
N THR A 277 -2.89 1.86 22.65
CA THR A 277 -3.50 2.12 21.34
C THR A 277 -2.43 2.21 20.25
N ALA A 278 -2.84 1.90 19.03
CA ALA A 278 -2.14 2.32 17.82
C ALA A 278 -3.11 3.10 16.93
N GLU A 279 -2.66 4.21 16.37
CA GLU A 279 -3.49 5.12 15.58
C GLU A 279 -2.80 5.46 14.27
N ILE A 280 -3.54 5.52 13.16
CA ILE A 280 -3.04 6.12 11.90
C ILE A 280 -3.82 7.39 11.65
N ALA A 281 -3.12 8.51 11.62
CA ALA A 281 -3.72 9.83 11.53
C ALA A 281 -2.90 10.78 10.65
N PHE A 282 -3.60 11.79 10.13
CA PHE A 282 -2.99 12.95 9.49
C PHE A 282 -2.65 13.99 10.57
N LEU A 283 -1.39 14.41 10.62
CA LEU A 283 -0.90 15.42 11.56
C LEU A 283 -0.85 16.80 10.91
N ASN A 284 -1.01 17.86 11.72
CA ASN A 284 -0.92 19.23 11.24
C ASN A 284 0.52 19.78 11.19
N ALA A 285 1.49 18.98 11.63
CA ALA A 285 2.89 19.35 11.70
C ALA A 285 3.76 18.08 11.57
N PRO A 286 5.02 18.19 11.11
CA PRO A 286 5.92 17.06 11.13
C PRO A 286 6.14 16.57 12.56
N SER A 287 6.19 15.25 12.73
CA SER A 287 6.46 14.59 14.02
C SER A 287 7.82 14.99 14.59
N ASN A 288 8.80 15.21 13.71
CA ASN A 288 10.14 15.69 14.03
C ASN A 288 10.52 16.85 13.07
N PRO A 289 10.21 18.12 13.41
CA PRO A 289 10.60 19.27 12.61
C PRO A 289 12.13 19.38 12.50
N THR A 290 12.62 19.76 11.32
CA THR A 290 14.06 20.03 11.09
C THR A 290 14.36 21.52 11.24
N ASP A 291 15.64 21.85 11.44
CA ASP A 291 16.14 23.24 11.44
C ASP A 291 16.47 23.75 10.02
N ASP A 292 15.95 23.12 8.96
CA ASP A 292 16.29 23.45 7.57
C ASP A 292 15.83 24.87 7.18
N ASN A 293 14.88 25.43 7.93
CA ASN A 293 14.48 26.84 7.80
C ASN A 293 15.65 27.81 8.06
N LEU A 294 16.62 27.46 8.92
CA LEU A 294 17.82 28.25 9.17
C LEU A 294 18.83 28.19 8.02
N VAL A 295 18.78 27.12 7.22
CA VAL A 295 19.67 26.89 6.08
C VAL A 295 19.15 27.60 4.83
N VAL A 296 17.83 27.67 4.67
CA VAL A 296 17.20 28.25 3.47
C VAL A 296 17.41 29.76 3.35
N VAL A 297 17.48 30.49 4.45
CA VAL A 297 17.59 31.96 4.45
C VAL A 297 19.02 32.51 4.37
N GLN A 298 19.98 31.70 3.92
CA GLN A 298 21.37 32.15 3.75
C GLN A 298 21.53 33.03 2.49
N PRO A 299 22.44 34.03 2.53
CA PRO A 299 22.68 34.91 1.39
C PRO A 299 23.00 34.17 0.09
N ASP A 300 22.50 34.71 -1.01
CA ASP A 300 22.69 34.26 -2.39
C ASP A 300 22.11 32.88 -2.71
N ASN A 301 21.28 32.32 -1.82
CA ASN A 301 20.53 31.11 -2.08
C ASN A 301 19.21 31.41 -2.80
N ALA A 302 18.83 30.51 -3.72
CA ALA A 302 17.50 30.50 -4.32
C ALA A 302 16.89 29.10 -4.31
N TYR A 303 15.58 29.04 -4.10
CA TYR A 303 14.81 27.79 -4.04
C TYR A 303 13.66 27.90 -5.01
N GLY A 304 13.68 27.10 -6.06
CA GLY A 304 12.75 27.26 -7.18
C GLY A 304 11.92 26.02 -7.45
N TYR A 305 10.60 26.17 -7.36
CA TYR A 305 9.66 25.31 -8.07
C TYR A 305 9.74 25.62 -9.57
N ILE A 306 10.00 24.61 -10.41
CA ILE A 306 10.00 24.73 -11.88
C ILE A 306 8.89 23.83 -12.41
N ASP A 307 7.92 24.43 -13.09
CA ASP A 307 6.67 23.78 -13.45
C ASP A 307 6.89 22.49 -14.28
N ASP A 308 7.67 22.58 -15.36
CA ASP A 308 8.05 21.47 -16.23
C ASP A 308 8.71 20.27 -15.53
N PHE A 309 9.25 20.46 -14.32
CA PHE A 309 10.10 19.48 -13.65
C PHE A 309 9.56 19.00 -12.31
N LEU A 310 8.75 19.81 -11.63
CA LEU A 310 8.33 19.57 -10.25
C LEU A 310 6.82 19.53 -10.08
N PHE A 311 6.03 19.79 -11.12
CA PHE A 311 4.56 19.65 -11.05
C PHE A 311 4.16 18.22 -10.66
N ASP A 312 4.67 17.23 -11.39
CA ASP A 312 4.40 15.80 -11.17
C ASP A 312 5.35 15.14 -10.16
N ALA A 313 6.17 15.92 -9.44
CA ALA A 313 7.01 15.36 -8.39
C ALA A 313 6.11 14.75 -7.30
N THR A 314 6.41 13.52 -6.86
CA THR A 314 5.65 12.83 -5.81
C THR A 314 5.65 13.60 -4.48
N SER A 315 6.66 14.44 -4.26
CA SER A 315 6.78 15.32 -3.09
C SER A 315 5.99 16.63 -3.20
N SER A 316 5.50 17.01 -4.38
CA SER A 316 4.57 18.13 -4.54
C SER A 316 3.16 17.65 -4.20
N SER A 317 2.45 18.36 -3.33
CA SER A 317 1.14 17.90 -2.88
C SER A 317 0.04 18.12 -3.94
N SER A 318 -1.04 17.34 -3.83
CA SER A 318 -2.21 17.50 -4.70
C SER A 318 -2.86 18.86 -4.53
N ASN A 319 -2.94 19.38 -3.31
CA ASN A 319 -3.45 20.73 -3.05
C ASN A 319 -2.60 21.81 -3.74
N PHE A 320 -1.26 21.75 -3.63
CA PHE A 320 -0.40 22.69 -4.34
C PHE A 320 -0.62 22.65 -5.86
N ARG A 321 -0.73 21.45 -6.46
CA ARG A 321 -1.06 21.30 -7.89
C ARG A 321 -2.40 21.92 -8.25
N ALA A 322 -3.44 21.69 -7.43
CA ALA A 322 -4.77 22.26 -7.65
C ALA A 322 -4.75 23.80 -7.59
N LEU A 323 -4.04 24.38 -6.62
CA LEU A 323 -3.85 25.84 -6.55
C LEU A 323 -3.08 26.38 -7.75
N ARG A 324 -2.03 25.68 -8.19
CA ARG A 324 -1.28 26.02 -9.42
C ARG A 324 -2.20 26.03 -10.63
N ASP A 325 -3.04 25.00 -10.80
CA ASP A 325 -4.00 24.92 -11.89
C ASP A 325 -5.01 26.07 -11.85
N SER A 326 -5.55 26.38 -10.68
CA SER A 326 -6.48 27.49 -10.48
C SER A 326 -5.83 28.85 -10.81
N VAL A 327 -4.59 29.07 -10.40
CA VAL A 327 -3.84 30.29 -10.75
C VAL A 327 -3.62 30.39 -12.27
N ASN A 328 -3.24 29.29 -12.92
CA ASN A 328 -3.06 29.26 -14.38
C ASN A 328 -4.38 29.49 -15.13
N GLU A 329 -5.51 28.99 -14.62
CA GLU A 329 -6.83 29.29 -15.17
C GLU A 329 -7.13 30.80 -15.08
N GLY A 330 -6.85 31.43 -13.94
CA GLY A 330 -7.00 32.87 -13.74
C GLY A 330 -6.09 33.73 -14.62
N LEU A 331 -4.87 33.27 -14.90
CA LEU A 331 -3.90 33.94 -15.78
C LEU A 331 -4.21 33.76 -17.27
N SER A 332 -4.96 32.73 -17.65
CA SER A 332 -5.24 32.39 -19.05
C SER A 332 -5.81 33.53 -19.91
N PRO A 333 -6.67 34.46 -19.41
CA PRO A 333 -7.16 35.58 -20.21
C PRO A 333 -6.07 36.62 -20.56
N LEU A 334 -4.94 36.60 -19.85
CA LEU A 334 -3.76 37.41 -20.14
C LEU A 334 -2.75 36.68 -21.03
N GLU A 335 -3.06 35.46 -21.48
CA GLU A 335 -2.14 34.58 -22.21
C GLU A 335 -0.86 34.28 -21.42
N LEU A 336 -0.98 34.22 -20.09
CA LEU A 336 0.11 33.94 -19.15
C LEU A 336 -0.11 32.60 -18.44
N SER A 337 0.98 31.97 -18.00
CA SER A 337 0.97 30.84 -17.07
C SER A 337 2.20 30.85 -16.16
N ILE A 338 2.12 30.24 -14.97
CA ILE A 338 3.29 30.04 -14.11
C ILE A 338 4.26 29.07 -14.79
N SER A 339 5.52 29.49 -14.93
CA SER A 339 6.65 28.63 -15.30
C SER A 339 7.57 28.34 -14.13
N ARG A 340 7.64 29.27 -13.15
CA ARG A 340 8.50 29.14 -11.97
C ARG A 340 7.95 29.96 -10.80
N ILE A 341 8.12 29.42 -9.60
CA ILE A 341 7.96 30.15 -8.33
C ILE A 341 9.29 30.00 -7.59
N GLN A 342 9.90 31.11 -7.20
CA GLN A 342 11.23 31.09 -6.58
C GLN A 342 11.29 31.95 -5.33
N LEU A 343 11.85 31.40 -4.27
CA LEU A 343 12.27 32.16 -3.11
C LEU A 343 13.74 32.54 -3.30
N PHE A 344 14.05 33.83 -3.20
CA PHE A 344 15.41 34.35 -3.19
C PHE A 344 15.69 34.99 -1.84
N PHE A 345 16.87 34.73 -1.29
CA PHE A 345 17.40 35.39 -0.10
C PHE A 345 18.78 35.96 -0.47
N THR A 346 18.79 37.13 -1.10
CA THR A 346 19.98 37.68 -1.77
C THR A 346 20.55 38.88 -1.01
N ILE A 347 21.87 39.09 -1.10
CA ILE A 347 22.50 40.35 -0.72
C ILE A 347 23.01 41.05 -1.98
N GLU A 348 22.54 42.28 -2.26
CA GLU A 348 23.09 43.12 -3.32
C GLU A 348 23.74 44.36 -2.69
N GLY A 349 25.07 44.39 -2.67
CA GLY A 349 25.82 45.41 -1.95
C GLY A 349 25.70 45.23 -0.42
N ASP A 350 25.16 46.23 0.26
CA ASP A 350 24.88 46.20 1.71
C ASP A 350 23.37 45.94 2.01
N GLU A 351 22.54 45.77 0.97
CA GLU A 351 21.08 45.61 1.09
C GLU A 351 20.67 44.13 0.94
N THR A 352 19.77 43.67 1.80
CA THR A 352 19.18 42.32 1.73
C THR A 352 17.88 42.38 0.93
N PHE A 353 17.79 41.59 -0.12
CA PHE A 353 16.60 41.44 -0.96
C PHE A 353 16.04 40.03 -0.80
N ASN A 354 14.89 39.92 -0.13
CA ASN A 354 14.15 38.66 -0.09
C ASN A 354 12.89 38.80 -0.92
N VAL A 355 12.69 37.88 -1.86
CA VAL A 355 11.53 37.93 -2.75
C VAL A 355 10.96 36.54 -3.00
N ILE A 356 9.64 36.48 -3.13
CA ILE A 356 8.95 35.42 -3.86
C ILE A 356 8.78 35.91 -5.29
N GLN A 357 9.51 35.30 -6.22
CA GLN A 357 9.48 35.62 -7.64
C GLN A 357 8.61 34.63 -8.41
N TYR A 358 7.57 35.17 -9.05
CA TYR A 358 6.74 34.46 -10.01
C TYR A 358 7.26 34.77 -11.42
N ARG A 359 7.61 33.72 -12.17
CA ARG A 359 7.95 33.81 -13.59
C ARG A 359 6.77 33.34 -14.41
N LEU A 360 6.12 34.27 -15.10
CA LEU A 360 4.95 34.01 -15.91
C LEU A 360 5.36 33.92 -17.38
N LEU A 361 5.10 32.78 -18.02
CA LEU A 361 5.39 32.55 -19.42
C LEU A 361 4.25 33.07 -20.29
N SER A 362 4.59 33.89 -21.29
CA SER A 362 3.68 34.37 -22.32
C SER A 362 3.47 33.31 -23.39
N ALA A 363 2.22 32.91 -23.61
CA ALA A 363 1.84 32.02 -24.71
C ALA A 363 1.92 32.71 -26.08
N VAL A 364 2.01 34.04 -26.13
CA VAL A 364 2.04 34.83 -27.37
C VAL A 364 3.40 34.76 -28.05
N ASP A 365 4.47 34.94 -27.27
CA ASP A 365 5.83 35.13 -27.78
C ASP A 365 6.90 34.33 -27.02
N GLY A 366 6.50 33.57 -26.00
CA GLY A 366 7.41 32.78 -25.16
C GLY A 366 8.26 33.64 -24.22
N SER A 367 8.00 34.94 -24.12
CA SER A 367 8.71 35.81 -23.17
C SER A 367 8.30 35.51 -21.72
N THR A 368 9.15 35.90 -20.78
CA THR A 368 8.87 35.74 -19.34
C THR A 368 8.58 37.10 -18.73
N VAL A 369 7.41 37.23 -18.10
CA VAL A 369 7.06 38.33 -17.21
C VAL A 369 7.50 37.96 -15.79
N ILE A 370 8.20 38.87 -15.14
CA ILE A 370 8.69 38.69 -13.76
C ILE A 370 7.83 39.53 -12.83
N LEU A 371 7.22 38.88 -11.85
CA LEU A 371 6.50 39.51 -10.75
C LEU A 371 7.21 39.15 -9.45
N ASN A 372 7.65 40.16 -8.69
CA ASN A 372 8.27 39.97 -7.39
C ASN A 372 7.32 40.43 -6.28
N HIS A 373 7.11 39.56 -5.31
CA HIS A 373 6.62 39.91 -3.98
C HIS A 373 7.84 40.12 -3.09
N PHE A 374 8.07 41.34 -2.64
CA PHE A 374 9.10 41.66 -1.66
C PHE A 374 8.64 41.20 -0.30
N VAL A 375 9.53 40.53 0.44
CA VAL A 375 9.21 39.99 1.76
C VAL A 375 10.35 40.25 2.75
N THR A 376 9.99 40.36 4.01
CA THR A 376 10.92 40.12 5.13
C THR A 376 10.67 38.72 5.68
N PHE A 377 11.53 38.22 6.57
CA PHE A 377 11.33 36.89 7.13
C PHE A 377 11.69 36.81 8.61
N GLU A 378 11.07 35.86 9.30
CA GLU A 378 11.40 35.47 10.66
C GLU A 378 11.47 33.93 10.75
N ASN A 379 12.36 33.42 11.60
CA ASN A 379 12.41 32.00 11.94
C ASN A 379 11.88 31.80 13.36
N VAL A 380 10.78 31.07 13.49
CA VAL A 380 10.08 30.86 14.77
C VAL A 380 9.72 29.40 14.90
N ASP A 381 10.20 28.73 15.95
CA ASP A 381 9.87 27.34 16.29
C ASP A 381 10.00 26.35 15.11
N GLY A 382 11.12 26.43 14.37
CA GLY A 382 11.40 25.55 13.22
C GLY A 382 10.66 25.92 11.92
N LYS A 383 9.96 27.06 11.90
CA LYS A 383 9.20 27.53 10.74
C LYS A 383 9.80 28.80 10.15
N LEU A 384 9.69 28.94 8.83
CA LEU A 384 9.98 30.17 8.11
C LEU A 384 8.69 30.97 7.93
N ILE A 385 8.63 32.17 8.47
CA ILE A 385 7.52 33.11 8.26
C ILE A 385 7.98 34.14 7.24
N LEU A 386 7.23 34.32 6.16
CA LEU A 386 7.46 35.36 5.15
C LEU A 386 6.42 36.46 5.36
N ILE A 387 6.90 37.70 5.42
CA ILE A 387 6.09 38.87 5.76
C ILE A 387 6.07 39.81 4.57
N ASP A 388 4.88 40.17 4.09
CA ASP A 388 4.66 41.12 2.98
C ASP A 388 5.42 42.43 3.19
N ASP A 389 6.19 42.82 2.16
CA ASP A 389 6.89 44.10 2.02
C ASP A 389 6.60 44.74 0.64
N GLY A 390 5.47 44.36 0.02
CA GLY A 390 4.96 44.96 -1.20
C GLY A 390 5.30 44.22 -2.50
N TRP A 391 4.75 44.71 -3.60
CA TRP A 391 4.81 44.05 -4.91
C TRP A 391 5.48 44.93 -5.96
N SER A 392 6.23 44.31 -6.87
CA SER A 392 6.79 45.01 -8.03
C SER A 392 5.71 45.50 -9.01
N ASP A 393 4.58 44.78 -9.08
CA ASP A 393 3.39 45.17 -9.83
C ASP A 393 2.11 44.69 -9.11
N ALA A 394 1.49 45.61 -8.37
CA ALA A 394 0.27 45.31 -7.62
C ALA A 394 -0.95 44.93 -8.49
N SER A 395 -0.91 45.18 -9.81
CA SER A 395 -2.02 44.81 -10.71
C SER A 395 -2.01 43.33 -11.09
N LEU A 396 -0.84 42.67 -11.00
CA LEU A 396 -0.69 41.24 -11.28
C LEU A 396 -0.76 40.38 -10.00
N ALA A 397 -0.54 40.96 -8.82
CA ALA A 397 -0.58 40.24 -7.55
C ALA A 397 -1.87 39.42 -7.31
N PRO A 398 -3.09 39.92 -7.62
CA PRO A 398 -4.32 39.15 -7.41
C PRO A 398 -4.40 37.85 -8.22
N PHE A 399 -3.63 37.70 -9.30
CA PHE A 399 -3.64 36.48 -10.11
C PHE A 399 -2.86 35.33 -9.47
N VAL A 400 -1.90 35.64 -8.58
CA VAL A 400 -1.05 34.63 -7.91
C VAL A 400 -1.38 34.46 -6.43
N GLU A 401 -2.35 35.22 -5.91
CA GLU A 401 -2.69 35.30 -4.48
C GLU A 401 -3.05 33.94 -3.87
N ALA A 402 -3.64 33.02 -4.64
CA ALA A 402 -4.05 31.72 -4.13
C ALA A 402 -2.87 30.87 -3.64
N ILE A 403 -1.69 30.99 -4.28
CA ILE A 403 -0.45 30.36 -3.80
C ILE A 403 0.28 31.29 -2.84
N ASP A 404 0.36 32.58 -3.17
CA ASP A 404 1.13 33.55 -2.39
C ASP A 404 0.64 33.68 -0.93
N ASN A 405 -0.68 33.70 -0.72
CA ASN A 405 -1.29 33.75 0.61
C ASN A 405 -0.95 32.51 1.46
N VAL A 406 -0.67 31.36 0.83
CA VAL A 406 -0.23 30.16 1.54
C VAL A 406 1.24 30.27 1.94
N LEU A 407 2.09 30.77 1.03
CA LEU A 407 3.51 30.96 1.27
C LEU A 407 3.81 32.06 2.31
N THR A 408 2.96 33.08 2.40
CA THR A 408 3.09 34.23 3.31
C THR A 408 2.17 34.17 4.52
N ASN A 409 1.54 33.02 4.76
CA ASN A 409 0.69 32.84 5.94
C ASN A 409 1.50 33.05 7.23
N SER A 410 0.92 33.75 8.20
CA SER A 410 1.58 34.09 9.48
C SER A 410 1.92 32.89 10.35
N GLU A 411 1.30 31.72 10.14
CA GLU A 411 1.69 30.49 10.84
C GLU A 411 3.03 29.92 10.34
N GLY A 412 3.47 30.31 9.14
CA GLY A 412 4.76 29.98 8.56
C GLY A 412 4.79 28.67 7.76
N LEU A 413 5.99 28.33 7.31
CA LEU A 413 6.29 27.15 6.49
C LEU A 413 7.25 26.22 7.24
N TYR A 414 6.91 24.94 7.30
CA TYR A 414 7.89 23.89 7.60
C TYR A 414 8.74 23.64 6.36
N ILE A 415 10.06 23.62 6.55
CA ILE A 415 11.03 23.40 5.49
C ILE A 415 11.75 22.10 5.76
N LYS A 416 11.92 21.27 4.73
CA LYS A 416 12.70 20.04 4.82
C LYS A 416 13.64 19.90 3.65
N GLN A 417 14.90 19.62 3.92
CA GLN A 417 15.85 19.14 2.93
C GLN A 417 15.60 17.65 2.68
N GLU A 418 15.34 17.28 1.43
CA GLU A 418 15.05 15.89 1.09
C GLU A 418 16.31 15.11 0.74
N ASN A 419 16.29 13.81 0.98
CA ASN A 419 17.41 12.89 0.72
C ASN A 419 17.34 12.21 -0.66
N PHE A 420 16.40 12.64 -1.51
CA PHE A 420 16.21 12.13 -2.87
C PHE A 420 16.40 13.23 -3.91
N THR A 421 16.53 12.81 -5.17
CA THR A 421 16.53 13.69 -6.34
C THR A 421 15.26 13.45 -7.16
N VAL A 422 14.78 14.48 -7.87
CA VAL A 422 13.67 14.33 -8.82
C VAL A 422 14.22 14.09 -10.23
N ARG A 423 14.31 15.15 -11.06
CA ARG A 423 14.81 15.07 -12.44
C ARG A 423 16.29 15.43 -12.56
N PHE A 424 16.73 16.37 -11.73
CA PHE A 424 18.09 16.91 -11.71
C PHE A 424 18.78 16.58 -10.38
N PRO A 425 20.12 16.56 -10.34
CA PRO A 425 20.88 16.22 -9.12
C PRO A 425 20.91 17.34 -8.08
N ASN A 426 20.25 18.47 -8.35
CA ASN A 426 20.11 19.57 -7.39
C ASN A 426 19.46 19.06 -6.09
N THR A 427 19.93 19.59 -4.96
CA THR A 427 19.30 19.36 -3.67
C THR A 427 17.83 19.78 -3.73
N VAL A 428 16.96 18.93 -3.19
CA VAL A 428 15.52 19.15 -3.14
C VAL A 428 15.14 19.65 -1.77
N PHE A 429 14.30 20.68 -1.73
CA PHE A 429 13.67 21.18 -0.53
C PHE A 429 12.15 21.18 -0.69
N THR A 430 11.43 20.83 0.35
CA THR A 430 9.97 20.96 0.41
C THR A 430 9.58 22.08 1.37
N PHE A 431 8.57 22.85 0.96
CA PHE A 431 7.98 23.95 1.73
C PHE A 431 6.52 23.58 1.99
N THR A 432 6.21 23.25 3.25
CA THR A 432 4.86 22.81 3.66
C THR A 432 4.23 23.89 4.53
N SER A 433 2.98 24.28 4.25
CA SER A 433 2.31 25.30 5.06
C SER A 433 1.96 24.76 6.45
N ALA A 434 2.18 25.57 7.49
CA ALA A 434 1.75 25.23 8.85
C ALA A 434 0.24 25.45 9.05
N ALA A 435 -0.35 26.41 8.33
CA ALA A 435 -1.79 26.70 8.39
C ALA A 435 -2.63 25.75 7.53
N ASP A 436 -2.04 25.21 6.47
CA ASP A 436 -2.66 24.23 5.59
C ASP A 436 -1.65 23.11 5.29
N PRO A 437 -1.58 22.08 6.13
CA PRO A 437 -0.59 21.02 5.99
C PRO A 437 -0.86 20.13 4.77
N SER A 438 -1.96 20.29 4.05
CA SER A 438 -2.15 19.63 2.76
C SER A 438 -1.35 20.29 1.63
N PHE A 439 -0.88 21.53 1.83
CA PHE A 439 -0.03 22.26 0.88
C PHE A 439 1.44 21.92 1.09
N ARG A 440 2.10 21.39 0.05
CA ARG A 440 3.56 21.24 -0.02
C ARG A 440 4.08 21.55 -1.42
N MET A 441 4.97 22.53 -1.51
CA MET A 441 5.68 22.89 -2.73
C MET A 441 7.09 22.30 -2.74
N THR A 442 7.41 21.49 -3.75
CA THR A 442 8.78 20.99 -3.98
C THR A 442 9.60 22.02 -4.74
N THR A 443 10.87 22.17 -4.37
CA THR A 443 11.80 23.10 -5.01
C THR A 443 13.16 22.47 -5.24
N TYR A 444 13.89 22.96 -6.23
CA TYR A 444 15.34 22.76 -6.32
C TYR A 444 16.07 23.92 -5.63
N ALA A 445 17.17 23.61 -4.96
CA ALA A 445 18.14 24.59 -4.52
C ALA A 445 19.05 25.02 -5.68
N PHE A 446 19.27 26.33 -5.77
CA PHE A 446 20.22 27.01 -6.65
C PHE A 446 21.13 27.81 -5.71
N GLN A 447 22.25 27.18 -5.36
CA GLN A 447 23.28 27.71 -4.47
C GLN A 447 24.55 27.99 -5.27
#